data_AF-A0A6J7EC28-F1
#
_entry.id   AF-A0A6J7EC28-F1
#
_cell.length_a   1.000
_cell.length_b   1.000
_cell.length_c   1.000
_cell.angle_alpha   90.00
_cell.angle_beta   90.00
_cell.angle_gamma   90.00
#
_symmetry.space_group_name_H-M   'P 1'
#
loop_
_entity.id
_entity.type
_entity.pdbx_description
1 polymer ?
#
loop_
_entity_poly.entity_id
_entity_poly.type
_entity_poly.pdbx_seq_one_letter_code
_entity_poly.pdbx_strand_id
1 'polypeptide(L)'
;MTALEIPRFGELLSPFISKVPDGTRPRFLALLERGAANRYRMWAEQLPEHSAVLLECSESEDEIANRIEGAFALDESLRDELLAPLPQATQTYYDAFAPYDIWDQLRIQANAERQGANAWRSIASVHPDAQVIEVLHSCSALEELSADALDALIAAHAPAH
;
A
#
# COMPACT_ATOMS: atom_id res chain seq x y z
N MET A 1 18.90 10.15 -18.60
CA MET A 1 17.59 9.93 -17.95
C MET A 1 17.31 8.45 -18.04
N THR A 2 17.52 7.71 -16.96
CA THR A 2 17.05 6.33 -16.85
C THR A 2 15.52 6.38 -16.93
N ALA A 3 14.92 5.51 -17.73
CA ALA A 3 13.46 5.41 -17.77
C ALA A 3 12.96 5.01 -16.38
N LEU A 4 11.93 5.69 -15.87
CA LEU A 4 11.27 5.33 -14.63
C LEU A 4 10.72 3.90 -14.77
N GLU A 5 11.25 2.96 -14.00
CA GLU A 5 10.79 1.58 -13.99
C GLU A 5 9.82 1.39 -12.82
N ILE A 6 8.56 1.10 -13.15
CA ILE A 6 7.52 0.85 -12.17
C ILE A 6 7.59 -0.61 -11.72
N PRO A 7 7.89 -0.90 -10.45
CA PRO A 7 7.94 -2.26 -9.94
C PRO A 7 6.56 -2.93 -9.99
N ARG A 8 6.56 -4.24 -10.27
CA ARG A 8 5.40 -5.10 -10.02
C ARG A 8 5.39 -5.50 -8.54
N PHE A 9 4.80 -4.67 -7.68
CA PHE A 9 4.83 -4.86 -6.23
C PHE A 9 4.25 -6.21 -5.78
N GLY A 10 3.22 -6.71 -6.46
CA GLY A 10 2.70 -8.04 -6.21
C GLY A 10 3.73 -9.15 -6.43
N GLU A 11 4.53 -9.06 -7.50
CA GLU A 11 5.62 -10.02 -7.77
C GLU A 11 6.80 -9.80 -6.81
N LEU A 12 7.15 -8.54 -6.56
CA LEU A 12 8.25 -8.14 -5.68
C LEU A 12 8.05 -8.62 -4.23
N LEU A 13 6.82 -8.54 -3.72
CA LEU A 13 6.49 -8.88 -2.33
C LEU A 13 5.98 -10.32 -2.16
N SER A 14 5.68 -11.01 -3.26
CA SER A 14 5.24 -12.42 -3.26
C SER A 14 6.11 -13.36 -2.42
N PRO A 15 7.47 -13.25 -2.41
CA PRO A 15 8.33 -14.11 -1.57
C PRO A 15 8.10 -13.97 -0.06
N PHE A 16 7.52 -12.85 0.39
CA PHE A 16 7.18 -12.59 1.80
C PHE A 16 5.73 -12.96 2.08
N ILE A 17 4.82 -12.56 1.17
CA ILE A 17 3.39 -12.88 1.24
C ILE A 17 3.16 -14.41 1.24
N SER A 18 4.00 -15.17 0.55
CA SER A 18 3.90 -16.64 0.51
C SER A 18 4.42 -17.35 1.76
N LYS A 19 5.03 -16.63 2.71
CA LYS A 19 5.56 -17.19 3.96
C LYS A 19 4.59 -17.11 5.13
N VAL A 20 3.55 -16.28 5.04
CA VAL A 20 2.59 -16.14 6.14
C VAL A 20 1.60 -17.31 6.15
N PRO A 21 1.09 -17.70 7.32
CA PRO A 21 0.13 -18.79 7.43
C PRO A 21 -1.13 -18.58 6.59
N ASP A 22 -1.74 -19.68 6.15
CA ASP A 22 -3.01 -19.64 5.39
C ASP A 22 -4.09 -18.89 6.18
N GLY A 23 -4.91 -18.11 5.46
CA GLY A 23 -5.95 -17.27 6.06
C GLY A 23 -5.42 -15.96 6.70
N THR A 24 -4.12 -15.83 6.98
CA THR A 24 -3.55 -14.60 7.56
C THR A 24 -3.06 -13.59 6.52
N ARG A 25 -3.10 -13.95 5.23
CA ARG A 25 -2.63 -13.08 4.14
C ARG A 25 -3.23 -11.67 4.17
N PRO A 26 -4.56 -11.45 4.34
CA PRO A 26 -5.11 -10.10 4.44
C PRO A 26 -4.51 -9.31 5.61
N ARG A 27 -4.30 -9.96 6.77
CA ARG A 27 -3.63 -9.34 7.92
C ARG A 27 -2.19 -8.93 7.62
N PHE A 28 -1.48 -9.70 6.81
CA PHE A 28 -0.13 -9.34 6.40
C PHE A 28 -0.14 -8.13 5.47
N LEU A 29 -1.07 -8.08 4.51
CA LEU A 29 -1.24 -6.93 3.63
C LEU A 29 -1.56 -5.65 4.43
N ALA A 30 -2.43 -5.73 5.45
CA ALA A 30 -2.69 -4.61 6.37
C ALA A 30 -1.42 -4.05 7.04
N LEU A 31 -0.45 -4.92 7.39
CA LEU A 31 0.83 -4.49 7.95
C LEU A 31 1.71 -3.79 6.90
N LEU A 32 1.60 -4.17 5.62
CA LEU A 32 2.26 -3.47 4.52
C LEU A 32 1.64 -2.09 4.30
N GLU A 33 0.32 -1.94 4.43
CA GLU A 33 -0.33 -0.61 4.36
C GLU A 33 0.15 0.31 5.47
N ARG A 34 0.36 -0.19 6.70
CA ARG A 34 1.01 0.60 7.76
C ARG A 34 2.43 1.04 7.37
N GLY A 35 3.15 0.23 6.59
CA GLY A 35 4.45 0.56 6.02
C GLY A 35 4.37 1.66 4.95
N ALA A 36 3.35 1.60 4.09
CA ALA A 36 3.03 2.64 3.10
C ALA A 36 2.60 3.95 3.78
N ALA A 37 1.74 3.88 4.81
CA ALA A 37 1.34 5.01 5.65
C ALA A 37 2.56 5.74 6.22
N ASN A 38 3.53 4.99 6.77
CA ASN A 38 4.77 5.56 7.27
C ASN A 38 5.59 6.22 6.15
N ARG A 39 5.60 5.64 4.96
CA ARG A 39 6.32 6.23 3.82
C ARG A 39 5.73 7.57 3.40
N TYR A 40 4.40 7.69 3.37
CA TYR A 40 3.71 8.96 3.15
C TYR A 40 4.11 10.03 4.17
N ARG A 41 4.20 9.69 5.46
CA ARG A 41 4.68 10.62 6.50
C ARG A 41 6.10 11.12 6.22
N MET A 42 7.00 10.22 5.83
CA MET A 42 8.37 10.59 5.47
C MET A 42 8.41 11.55 4.26
N TRP A 43 7.55 11.35 3.25
CA TRP A 43 7.46 12.28 2.13
C TRP A 43 6.85 13.62 2.55
N ALA A 44 5.86 13.63 3.45
CA ALA A 44 5.27 14.86 3.97
C ALA A 44 6.31 15.74 4.69
N GLU A 45 7.27 15.13 5.40
CA GLU A 45 8.41 15.86 6.00
C GLU A 45 9.35 16.45 4.94
N GLN A 46 9.55 15.76 3.82
CA GLN A 46 10.45 16.19 2.74
C GLN A 46 9.80 17.19 1.78
N LEU A 47 8.47 17.18 1.66
CA LEU A 47 7.66 18.08 0.84
C LEU A 47 6.65 18.84 1.71
N PRO A 48 7.09 19.76 2.58
CA PRO A 48 6.21 20.43 3.54
C PRO A 48 5.07 21.21 2.88
N GLU A 49 5.29 21.76 1.67
CA GLU A 49 4.27 22.46 0.88
C GLU A 49 3.12 21.55 0.42
N HIS A 50 3.36 20.23 0.36
CA HIS A 50 2.40 19.21 -0.07
C HIS A 50 2.03 18.26 1.06
N SER A 51 2.46 18.56 2.29
CA SER A 51 2.31 17.70 3.46
C SER A 51 0.85 17.31 3.74
N ALA A 52 -0.11 18.22 3.54
CA ALA A 52 -1.52 17.95 3.77
C ALA A 52 -2.02 16.76 2.93
N VAL A 53 -1.80 16.77 1.62
CA VAL A 53 -2.23 15.69 0.71
C VAL A 53 -1.52 14.38 1.06
N LEU A 54 -0.22 14.44 1.37
CA LEU A 54 0.56 13.25 1.73
C LEU A 54 0.11 12.65 3.07
N LEU A 55 -0.27 13.48 4.04
CA LEU A 55 -0.82 13.01 5.31
C LEU A 55 -2.24 12.45 5.16
N GLU A 56 -3.08 13.01 4.28
CA GLU A 56 -4.39 12.43 3.93
C GLU A 56 -4.25 11.02 3.31
N CYS A 57 -3.27 10.83 2.42
CA CYS A 57 -2.93 9.49 1.91
C CYS A 57 -2.44 8.57 3.03
N SER A 58 -1.57 9.06 3.93
CA SER A 58 -1.11 8.30 5.10
C SER A 58 -2.26 7.82 5.99
N GLU A 59 -3.25 8.68 6.24
CA GLU A 59 -4.46 8.34 7.00
C GLU A 59 -5.33 7.31 6.28
N SER A 60 -5.41 7.39 4.95
CA SER A 60 -6.12 6.42 4.12
C SER A 60 -5.49 5.02 4.24
N GLU A 61 -4.16 4.92 4.21
CA GLU A 61 -3.44 3.65 4.40
C GLU A 61 -3.68 3.03 5.78
N ASP A 62 -3.64 3.84 6.85
CA ASP A 62 -3.97 3.34 8.18
C ASP A 62 -5.43 2.91 8.31
N GLU A 63 -6.35 3.61 7.64
CA GLU A 63 -7.76 3.23 7.59
C GLU A 63 -7.98 1.91 6.84
N ILE A 64 -7.28 1.68 5.73
CA ILE A 64 -7.29 0.38 5.03
C ILE A 64 -6.81 -0.71 5.98
N ALA A 65 -5.69 -0.48 6.66
CA ALA A 65 -5.18 -1.44 7.65
C ALA A 65 -6.22 -1.72 8.74
N ASN A 66 -6.81 -0.69 9.34
CA ASN A 66 -7.82 -0.84 10.40
C ASN A 66 -9.05 -1.64 9.92
N ARG A 67 -9.51 -1.40 8.69
CA ARG A 67 -10.65 -2.13 8.09
C ARG A 67 -10.36 -3.60 7.90
N ILE A 68 -9.19 -3.93 7.34
CA ILE A 68 -8.76 -5.32 7.16
C ILE A 68 -8.54 -5.99 8.51
N GLU A 69 -7.99 -5.28 9.48
CA GLU A 69 -7.82 -5.81 10.82
C GLU A 69 -9.15 -6.09 11.53
N GLY A 70 -10.19 -5.29 11.25
CA GLY A 70 -11.55 -5.52 11.75
C GLY A 70 -12.29 -6.65 11.02
N ALA A 71 -12.08 -6.81 9.72
CA ALA A 71 -12.76 -7.83 8.91
C ALA A 71 -12.15 -9.23 9.03
N PHE A 72 -10.85 -9.32 9.30
CA PHE A 72 -10.13 -10.59 9.42
C PHE A 72 -9.62 -10.78 10.85
N ALA A 73 -10.19 -11.76 11.55
CA ALA A 73 -9.70 -12.15 12.86
C ALA A 73 -8.31 -12.80 12.75
N LEU A 74 -7.44 -12.50 13.71
CA LEU A 74 -6.13 -13.16 13.84
C LEU A 74 -6.21 -14.18 14.98
N ASP A 75 -5.85 -15.43 14.68
CA ASP A 75 -5.45 -16.37 15.73
C ASP A 75 -4.11 -15.90 16.30
N GLU A 76 -4.11 -15.52 17.57
CA GLU A 76 -2.94 -14.97 18.25
C GLU A 76 -1.75 -15.94 18.30
N SER A 77 -1.98 -17.25 18.18
CA SER A 77 -0.89 -18.22 18.06
C SER A 77 -0.08 -18.08 16.76
N LEU A 78 -0.66 -17.45 15.72
CA LEU A 78 -0.02 -17.22 14.42
C LEU A 78 0.67 -15.85 14.33
N ARG A 79 0.60 -15.02 15.38
CA ARG A 79 1.11 -13.63 15.34
C ARG A 79 2.59 -13.56 15.00
N ASP A 80 3.42 -14.40 15.62
CA ASP A 80 4.87 -14.35 15.40
C ASP A 80 5.23 -14.77 13.97
N GLU A 81 4.54 -15.78 13.42
CA GLU A 81 4.72 -16.22 12.03
C GLU A 81 4.25 -15.17 11.02
N LEU A 82 3.14 -14.49 11.32
CA LEU A 82 2.63 -13.36 10.53
C LEU A 82 3.63 -12.20 10.48
N LEU A 83 4.26 -11.87 11.61
CA LEU A 83 5.18 -10.73 11.74
C LEU A 83 6.59 -11.03 11.24
N ALA A 84 7.03 -12.30 11.26
CA ALA A 84 8.39 -12.71 10.90
C ALA A 84 8.88 -12.18 9.53
N PRO A 85 8.10 -12.21 8.43
CA PRO A 85 8.55 -11.68 7.15
C PRO A 85 8.46 -10.15 7.02
N LEU A 86 7.77 -9.45 7.94
CA LEU A 86 7.46 -8.03 7.80
C LEU A 86 8.71 -7.13 7.67
N PRO A 87 9.77 -7.25 8.49
CA PRO A 87 10.92 -6.35 8.37
C PRO A 87 11.60 -6.39 7.00
N GLN A 88 11.72 -7.60 6.41
CA GLN A 88 12.32 -7.76 5.09
C GLN A 88 11.38 -7.30 3.97
N ALA A 89 10.07 -7.51 4.13
CA ALA A 89 9.07 -7.03 3.19
C ALA A 89 9.05 -5.49 3.14
N THR A 90 9.02 -4.82 4.30
CA THR A 90 9.09 -3.36 4.40
C THR A 90 10.39 -2.81 3.81
N GLN A 91 11.53 -3.44 4.09
CA GLN A 91 12.80 -3.01 3.49
C GLN A 91 12.78 -3.16 1.96
N THR A 92 12.33 -4.31 1.45
CA THR A 92 12.24 -4.57 -0.01
C THR A 92 11.33 -3.55 -0.69
N TYR A 93 10.21 -3.22 -0.02
CA TYR A 93 9.31 -2.16 -0.47
C TYR A 93 10.04 -0.81 -0.54
N TYR A 94 10.75 -0.39 0.51
CA TYR A 94 11.46 0.91 0.53
C TYR A 94 12.63 0.95 -0.47
N ASP A 95 13.34 -0.15 -0.66
CA ASP A 95 14.44 -0.26 -1.62
C ASP A 95 13.98 -0.03 -3.06
N ALA A 96 12.72 -0.35 -3.38
CA ALA A 96 12.15 -0.08 -4.70
C ALA A 96 12.05 1.42 -5.03
N PHE A 97 12.01 2.29 -4.01
CA PHE A 97 11.95 3.74 -4.15
C PHE A 97 13.32 4.41 -4.06
N ALA A 98 14.27 3.79 -3.36
CA ALA A 98 15.55 4.39 -2.99
C ALA A 98 16.38 5.00 -4.16
N PRO A 99 16.37 4.44 -5.38
CA PRO A 99 17.12 5.01 -6.50
C PRO A 99 16.52 6.28 -7.11
N TYR A 100 15.27 6.61 -6.79
CA TYR A 100 14.49 7.65 -7.47
C TYR A 100 14.42 8.95 -6.67
N ASP A 101 14.21 10.08 -7.35
CA ASP A 101 13.87 11.32 -6.66
C ASP A 101 12.43 11.25 -6.08
N ILE A 102 12.08 12.18 -5.21
CA ILE A 102 10.79 12.13 -4.51
C ILE A 102 9.61 12.11 -5.48
N TRP A 103 9.67 12.83 -6.60
CA TRP A 103 8.55 12.91 -7.55
C TRP A 103 8.38 11.62 -8.33
N ASP A 104 9.47 10.99 -8.73
CA ASP A 104 9.46 9.65 -9.32
C ASP A 104 9.01 8.59 -8.31
N GLN A 105 9.37 8.74 -7.03
CA GLN A 105 8.85 7.87 -5.97
C GLN A 105 7.33 8.00 -5.81
N LEU A 106 6.78 9.21 -5.86
CA LEU A 106 5.32 9.42 -5.81
C LEU A 106 4.63 8.83 -7.05
N ARG A 107 5.25 8.88 -8.24
CA ARG A 107 4.74 8.18 -9.45
C ARG A 107 4.72 6.67 -9.25
N ILE A 108 5.77 6.11 -8.65
CA ILE A 108 5.82 4.68 -8.31
C ILE A 108 4.73 4.34 -7.30
N GLN A 109 4.55 5.18 -6.26
CA GLN A 109 3.51 4.98 -5.26
C GLN A 109 2.12 4.99 -5.88
N ALA A 110 1.79 6.00 -6.72
CA ALA A 110 0.49 6.06 -7.39
C ALA A 110 0.18 4.82 -8.25
N ASN A 111 1.20 4.11 -8.73
CA ASN A 111 1.02 2.82 -9.37
C ASN A 111 0.90 1.66 -8.38
N ALA A 112 1.67 1.69 -7.27
CA ALA A 112 1.57 0.73 -6.18
C ALA A 112 0.15 0.70 -5.60
N GLU A 113 -0.45 1.87 -5.33
CA GLU A 113 -1.85 2.02 -4.89
C GLU A 113 -2.83 1.32 -5.84
N ARG A 114 -2.65 1.50 -7.15
CA ARG A 114 -3.50 0.82 -8.14
C ARG A 114 -3.28 -0.69 -8.17
N GLN A 115 -2.09 -1.15 -7.85
CA GLN A 115 -1.81 -2.58 -7.66
C GLN A 115 -2.48 -3.11 -6.38
N GLY A 116 -2.44 -2.35 -5.27
CA GLY A 116 -3.13 -2.65 -4.01
C GLY A 116 -4.64 -2.73 -4.17
N ALA A 117 -5.25 -1.73 -4.82
CA ALA A 117 -6.66 -1.73 -5.21
C ALA A 117 -7.07 -3.02 -5.94
N ASN A 118 -6.27 -3.44 -6.93
CA ASN A 118 -6.52 -4.66 -7.68
C ASN A 118 -6.33 -5.94 -6.84
N ALA A 119 -5.38 -5.94 -5.89
CA ALA A 119 -5.20 -7.05 -4.95
C ALA A 119 -6.44 -7.21 -4.06
N TRP A 120 -6.99 -6.11 -3.51
CA TRP A 120 -8.22 -6.15 -2.72
C TRP A 120 -9.42 -6.66 -3.50
N ARG A 121 -9.60 -6.21 -4.75
CA ARG A 121 -10.64 -6.73 -5.66
C ARG A 121 -10.46 -8.21 -5.96
N SER A 122 -9.23 -8.66 -6.13
CA SER A 122 -8.94 -10.08 -6.38
C SER A 122 -9.36 -10.94 -5.19
N ILE A 123 -9.03 -10.52 -3.97
CA ILE A 123 -9.48 -11.20 -2.74
C ILE A 123 -11.00 -11.18 -2.66
N ALA A 124 -11.64 -10.04 -2.91
CA ALA A 124 -13.10 -9.91 -2.86
C ALA A 124 -13.81 -10.86 -3.85
N SER A 125 -13.26 -11.03 -5.06
CA SER A 125 -13.88 -11.84 -6.12
C SER A 125 -14.04 -13.33 -5.79
N VAL A 126 -13.27 -13.83 -4.81
CA VAL A 126 -13.28 -15.24 -4.38
C VAL A 126 -13.70 -15.41 -2.92
N HIS A 127 -13.99 -14.32 -2.21
CA HIS A 127 -14.37 -14.38 -0.80
C HIS A 127 -15.86 -14.77 -0.64
N PRO A 128 -16.24 -15.66 0.30
CA PRO A 128 -17.62 -16.10 0.43
C PRO A 128 -18.51 -15.15 1.27
N ASP A 129 -17.92 -14.34 2.14
CA ASP A 129 -18.65 -13.44 3.04
C ASP A 129 -18.89 -12.06 2.40
N ALA A 130 -20.15 -11.67 2.24
CA ALA A 130 -20.57 -10.40 1.66
C ALA A 130 -20.12 -9.17 2.46
N GLN A 131 -20.09 -9.24 3.80
CA GLN A 131 -19.64 -8.11 4.61
C GLN A 131 -18.14 -7.86 4.42
N VAL A 132 -17.35 -8.95 4.34
CA VAL A 132 -15.92 -8.85 4.06
C VAL A 132 -15.67 -8.36 2.62
N ILE A 133 -16.49 -8.78 1.65
CA ILE A 133 -16.44 -8.28 0.26
C ILE A 133 -16.63 -6.76 0.22
N GLU A 134 -17.64 -6.23 0.93
CA GLU A 134 -17.88 -4.79 1.01
C GLU A 134 -16.68 -4.04 1.61
N VAL A 135 -16.07 -4.60 2.66
CA VAL A 135 -14.85 -4.04 3.26
C VAL A 135 -13.71 -4.00 2.23
N LEU A 136 -13.43 -5.10 1.53
CA LEU A 136 -12.36 -5.17 0.54
C LEU A 136 -12.58 -4.19 -0.63
N HIS A 137 -13.81 -4.03 -1.09
CA HIS A 137 -14.15 -3.01 -2.08
C HIS A 137 -13.94 -1.59 -1.55
N SER A 138 -14.25 -1.34 -0.28
CA SER A 138 -14.01 -0.05 0.35
C SER A 138 -12.52 0.27 0.48
N CYS A 139 -11.66 -0.74 0.74
CA CYS A 139 -10.20 -0.58 0.74
C CYS A 139 -9.70 -0.25 -0.67
N SER A 140 -10.16 -0.99 -1.68
CA SER A 140 -9.81 -0.71 -3.07
C SER A 140 -10.17 0.71 -3.51
N ALA A 141 -11.26 1.28 -3.00
CA ALA A 141 -11.64 2.64 -3.32
C ALA A 141 -10.73 3.68 -2.67
N LEU A 142 -10.25 3.43 -1.44
CA LEU A 142 -9.31 4.32 -0.76
C LEU A 142 -7.96 4.38 -1.49
N GLU A 143 -7.43 3.23 -1.90
CA GLU A 143 -6.20 3.14 -2.69
C GLU A 143 -6.30 3.95 -4.00
N GLU A 144 -7.43 3.85 -4.71
CA GLU A 144 -7.64 4.62 -5.94
C GLU A 144 -7.71 6.13 -5.68
N LEU A 145 -8.31 6.54 -4.56
CA LEU A 145 -8.32 7.94 -4.15
C LEU A 145 -6.90 8.44 -3.82
N SER A 146 -6.08 7.65 -3.12
CA SER A 146 -4.67 7.95 -2.87
C SER A 146 -3.90 8.08 -4.19
N ALA A 147 -4.10 7.14 -5.12
CA ALA A 147 -3.46 7.14 -6.44
C ALA A 147 -3.80 8.40 -7.26
N ASP A 148 -5.08 8.77 -7.29
CA ASP A 148 -5.57 9.92 -8.04
C ASP A 148 -5.10 11.24 -7.40
N ALA A 149 -5.03 11.30 -6.06
CA ALA A 149 -4.48 12.44 -5.33
C ALA A 149 -2.99 12.65 -5.65
N LEU A 150 -2.21 11.57 -5.71
CA LEU A 150 -0.81 11.62 -6.11
C LEU A 150 -0.64 12.08 -7.57
N ASP A 151 -1.44 11.56 -8.50
CA ASP A 151 -1.35 11.99 -9.90
C ASP A 151 -1.71 13.47 -10.06
N ALA A 152 -2.72 13.96 -9.36
CA ALA A 152 -3.07 15.38 -9.34
C ALA A 152 -1.94 16.24 -8.77
N LEU A 153 -1.30 15.79 -7.69
CA LEU A 153 -0.15 16.45 -7.08
C LEU A 153 1.05 16.51 -8.04
N ILE A 154 1.37 15.40 -8.71
CA ILE A 154 2.46 15.31 -9.69
C ILE A 154 2.20 16.21 -10.90
N ALA A 155 0.97 16.22 -11.42
CA ALA A 155 0.58 17.06 -12.55
C ALA A 155 0.66 18.55 -12.21
N ALA A 156 0.36 18.94 -10.97
CA ALA A 156 0.50 20.31 -10.50
C ALA A 156 1.97 20.74 -10.36
N HIS A 157 2.86 19.83 -9.98
CA HIS A 157 4.30 20.11 -9.83
C HIS A 157 5.03 20.28 -11.16
N ALA A 158 4.71 19.43 -12.15
CA ALA A 158 5.29 19.48 -13.49
C ALA A 158 4.17 19.40 -14.52
N PRO A 159 3.45 20.51 -14.79
CA PRO A 159 2.43 20.52 -15.82
C PRO A 159 3.08 20.13 -17.14
N ALA A 160 2.65 19.01 -17.72
CA ALA A 160 3.13 18.59 -19.02
C ALA A 160 2.91 19.73 -20.03
N HIS A 161 4.00 20.23 -20.62
CA HIS A 161 3.96 21.15 -21.75
C HIS A 161 3.59 20.41 -23.04
#